data_AF-A0A395MGU2-F1
#
_entry.id   AF-A0A395MGU2-F1
#
_cell.length_a   1.000
_cell.length_b   1.000
_cell.length_c   1.000
_cell.angle_alpha   90.00
_cell.angle_beta   90.00
_cell.angle_gamma   90.00
#
_symmetry.space_group_name_H-M   'P 1'
#
loop_
_entity.id
_entity.type
_entity.pdbx_description
1 polymer ?
#
loop_
_entity_poly.entity_id
_entity_poly.type
_entity_poly.pdbx_seq_one_letter_code
_entity_poly.pdbx_strand_id
1 'polypeptide(L)'
;MLTFVVAIAAAFYARLTYLRNSDDEFFRVKTSLSWYKTESTWLADLVTAINAQHEGFHTHQPEYQMYTFVMDDLLNLEQRLLDIVAETEAKASMSDDGESWTLMPRSWSGRTTVAMAWLRVRTKALELVRQREGLTARVQFMQMSMISSRLRDLESRTKWREMKMDESSRKLESLVESQRDRIHRLEDLVKRWTRRDHSGLSRAETLAGLEIGSSEANKVVEDDGLVTPTGSENATLSRRSSKP
;
A
#
# COMPACT_ATOMS: atom_id res chain seq x y z
N MET A 1 16.73 -70.62 -9.04
CA MET A 1 16.37 -69.93 -10.29
C MET A 1 15.24 -68.93 -10.11
N LEU A 2 14.07 -69.31 -9.57
CA LEU A 2 12.94 -68.38 -9.39
C LEU A 2 13.25 -67.17 -8.49
N THR A 3 13.95 -67.37 -7.37
CA THR A 3 14.39 -66.28 -6.47
C THR A 3 15.37 -65.30 -7.13
N PHE A 4 16.26 -65.81 -7.99
CA PHE A 4 17.21 -65.01 -8.76
C PHE A 4 16.49 -64.16 -9.83
N VAL A 5 15.50 -64.73 -10.52
CA VAL A 5 14.66 -64.01 -11.48
C VAL A 5 13.81 -62.94 -10.79
N VAL A 6 13.23 -63.24 -9.63
CA VAL A 6 12.49 -62.27 -8.81
C VAL A 6 13.40 -61.14 -8.32
N ALA A 7 14.62 -61.45 -7.88
CA ALA A 7 15.59 -60.44 -7.46
C ALA A 7 16.00 -59.51 -8.62
N ILE A 8 16.22 -60.06 -9.83
CA ILE A 8 16.51 -59.27 -11.03
C ILE A 8 15.32 -58.39 -11.40
N ALA A 9 14.10 -58.95 -11.42
CA ALA A 9 12.89 -58.19 -11.72
C ALA A 9 12.64 -57.07 -10.69
N ALA A 10 12.87 -57.34 -9.40
CA ALA A 10 12.77 -56.34 -8.34
C ALA A 10 13.82 -55.23 -8.48
N ALA A 11 15.06 -55.58 -8.84
CA ALA A 11 16.12 -54.60 -9.08
C ALA A 11 15.82 -53.71 -10.30
N PHE A 12 15.30 -54.29 -11.39
CA PHE A 12 14.82 -53.52 -12.54
C PHE A 12 13.63 -52.63 -12.17
N TYR A 13 12.67 -53.15 -11.43
CA TYR A 13 11.50 -52.39 -10.97
C TYR A 13 11.93 -51.19 -10.10
N ALA A 14 12.79 -51.41 -9.11
CA ALA A 14 13.30 -50.34 -8.24
C ALA A 14 14.05 -49.26 -9.04
N ARG A 15 14.89 -49.66 -10.00
CA ARG A 15 15.60 -48.72 -10.88
C ARG A 15 14.63 -47.93 -11.76
N LEU A 16 13.58 -48.58 -12.25
CA LEU A 16 12.55 -47.94 -13.07
C LEU A 16 11.72 -46.92 -12.27
N THR A 17 11.31 -47.26 -11.05
CA THR A 17 10.58 -46.35 -10.16
C THR A 17 11.44 -45.14 -9.79
N TYR A 18 12.73 -45.35 -9.55
CA TYR A 18 13.68 -44.27 -9.22
C TYR A 18 13.88 -43.28 -10.39
N LEU A 19 14.00 -43.79 -11.62
CA LEU A 19 14.09 -42.96 -12.84
C LEU A 19 12.81 -42.12 -13.01
N ARG A 20 11.65 -42.73 -12.81
CA ARG A 20 10.35 -42.07 -12.97
C ARG A 20 10.11 -40.95 -11.95
N ASN A 21 10.49 -41.19 -10.68
CA ASN A 21 10.47 -40.15 -9.67
C ASN A 21 11.42 -38.98 -10.01
N SER A 22 12.56 -39.29 -10.65
CA SER A 22 13.53 -38.27 -11.07
C SER A 22 13.01 -37.40 -12.22
N ASP A 23 12.27 -37.98 -13.17
CA ASP A 23 11.55 -37.21 -14.20
C ASP A 23 10.50 -36.27 -13.60
N ASP A 24 9.69 -36.77 -12.66
CA ASP A 24 8.66 -35.95 -12.01
C ASP A 24 9.27 -34.75 -11.27
N GLU A 25 10.43 -34.94 -10.64
CA GLU A 25 11.19 -33.83 -10.03
C GLU A 25 11.71 -32.83 -11.05
N PHE A 26 12.25 -33.28 -12.18
CA PHE A 26 12.69 -32.40 -13.26
C PHE A 26 11.52 -31.54 -13.78
N PHE A 27 10.36 -32.15 -14.04
CA PHE A 27 9.17 -31.41 -14.48
C PHE A 27 8.63 -30.45 -13.42
N ARG A 28 8.73 -30.82 -12.14
CA ARG A 28 8.40 -29.89 -11.03
C ARG A 28 9.33 -28.68 -11.03
N VAL A 29 10.64 -28.88 -11.20
CA VAL A 29 11.60 -27.76 -11.27
C VAL A 29 11.35 -26.89 -12.50
N LYS A 30 11.02 -27.47 -13.66
CA LYS A 30 10.62 -26.68 -14.84
C LYS A 30 9.34 -25.86 -14.60
N THR A 31 8.36 -26.46 -13.94
CA THR A 31 7.11 -25.78 -13.61
C THR A 31 7.35 -24.65 -12.60
N SER A 32 8.14 -24.90 -11.55
CA SER A 32 8.51 -23.87 -10.58
C SER A 32 9.32 -22.76 -11.25
N LEU A 33 10.21 -23.07 -12.21
CA LEU A 33 10.97 -22.08 -12.96
C LEU A 33 10.08 -21.13 -13.78
N SER A 34 9.00 -21.65 -14.37
CA SER A 34 8.03 -20.80 -15.07
C SER A 34 7.32 -19.83 -14.12
N TRP A 35 6.99 -20.30 -12.91
CA TRP A 35 6.44 -19.47 -11.84
C TRP A 35 7.45 -18.43 -11.35
N TYR A 36 8.71 -18.83 -11.21
CA TYR A 36 9.80 -17.98 -10.77
C TYR A 36 10.04 -16.79 -11.69
N LYS A 37 9.91 -17.01 -12.99
CA LYS A 37 10.00 -15.95 -14.00
C LYS A 37 8.85 -14.95 -13.90
N THR A 38 7.63 -15.44 -13.70
CA THR A 38 6.48 -14.56 -13.50
C THR A 38 6.59 -13.77 -12.19
N GLU A 39 7.10 -14.40 -11.13
CA GLU A 39 7.33 -13.75 -9.85
C GLU A 39 8.44 -12.70 -9.94
N SER A 40 9.57 -12.99 -10.59
CA SER A 40 10.69 -12.05 -10.71
C SER A 40 10.32 -10.83 -11.53
N THR A 41 9.53 -10.99 -12.61
CA THR A 41 8.99 -9.86 -13.37
C THR A 41 8.00 -9.01 -12.55
N TRP A 42 7.12 -9.64 -11.78
CA TRP A 42 6.22 -8.93 -10.88
C TRP A 42 6.98 -8.16 -9.78
N LEU A 43 8.02 -8.77 -9.20
CA LEU A 43 8.88 -8.13 -8.20
C LEU A 43 9.62 -6.92 -8.80
N ALA A 44 10.14 -7.04 -10.03
CA ALA A 44 10.83 -5.96 -10.74
C ALA A 44 9.90 -4.76 -11.02
N ASP A 45 8.67 -5.02 -11.45
CA ASP A 45 7.65 -3.98 -11.66
C ASP A 45 7.29 -3.29 -10.34
N LEU A 46 7.20 -4.05 -9.24
CA LEU A 46 6.94 -3.51 -7.91
C LEU A 46 8.07 -2.59 -7.42
N VAL A 47 9.35 -2.91 -7.71
CA VAL A 47 10.47 -1.99 -7.44
C VAL A 47 10.31 -0.70 -8.22
N THR A 48 9.98 -0.83 -9.50
CA THR A 48 9.85 0.29 -10.42
C THR A 48 8.72 1.22 -9.99
N ALA A 49 7.58 0.65 -9.57
CA ALA A 49 6.45 1.38 -9.00
C ALA A 49 6.82 2.09 -7.69
N ILE A 50 7.56 1.42 -6.79
CA ILE A 50 8.07 2.04 -5.55
C ILE A 50 9.01 3.21 -5.87
N ASN A 51 9.86 3.06 -6.88
CA ASN A 51 10.86 4.06 -7.26
C ASN A 51 10.19 5.27 -7.95
N ALA A 52 9.22 5.03 -8.83
CA ALA A 52 8.45 6.06 -9.53
C ALA A 52 7.58 6.89 -8.58
N GLN A 53 7.09 6.30 -7.48
CA GLN A 53 6.34 7.05 -6.48
C GLN A 53 7.20 8.01 -5.64
N HIS A 54 8.53 7.86 -5.61
CA HIS A 54 9.41 8.61 -4.72
C HIS A 54 10.75 8.92 -5.42
N GLU A 55 10.72 9.83 -6.39
CA GLU A 55 11.90 10.44 -6.99
C GLU A 55 12.70 11.22 -5.92
N GLY A 56 13.74 10.59 -5.35
CA GLY A 56 14.84 11.33 -4.70
C GLY A 56 15.23 10.92 -3.27
N PHE A 57 14.39 10.21 -2.51
CA PHE A 57 14.69 9.90 -1.09
C PHE A 57 15.21 8.47 -0.84
N HIS A 58 14.94 7.50 -1.71
CA HIS A 58 15.19 6.07 -1.41
C HIS A 58 16.45 5.48 -2.06
N THR A 59 17.07 6.15 -3.03
CA THR A 59 18.31 5.67 -3.65
C THR A 59 19.48 5.58 -2.67
N HIS A 60 19.42 6.33 -1.57
CA HIS A 60 20.43 6.33 -0.51
C HIS A 60 20.06 5.52 0.74
N GLN A 61 18.89 4.88 0.78
CA GLN A 61 18.54 4.04 1.92
C GLN A 61 19.26 2.68 1.84
N PRO A 62 19.96 2.25 2.91
CA PRO A 62 20.68 0.98 2.92
C PRO A 62 19.75 -0.22 2.72
N GLU A 63 18.48 -0.10 3.11
CA GLU A 63 17.44 -1.10 2.91
C GLU A 63 17.15 -1.32 1.42
N TYR A 64 17.11 -0.24 0.63
CA TYR A 64 16.90 -0.31 -0.81
C TYR A 64 18.10 -0.94 -1.51
N GLN A 65 19.32 -0.60 -1.11
CA GLN A 65 20.54 -1.19 -1.67
C GLN A 65 20.59 -2.70 -1.40
N MET A 66 20.32 -3.11 -0.16
CA MET A 66 20.21 -4.53 0.19
C MET A 66 19.11 -5.23 -0.59
N TYR A 67 17.97 -4.56 -0.80
CA TYR A 67 16.88 -5.08 -1.61
C TYR A 67 17.28 -5.29 -3.08
N THR A 68 17.90 -4.30 -3.71
CA THR A 68 18.36 -4.42 -5.10
C THR A 68 19.39 -5.54 -5.26
N PHE A 69 20.29 -5.69 -4.28
CA PHE A 69 21.28 -6.76 -4.27
C PHE A 69 20.65 -8.15 -4.18
N VAL A 70 19.69 -8.34 -3.27
CA VAL A 70 18.99 -9.63 -3.14
C VAL A 70 18.16 -9.95 -4.38
N MET A 71 17.59 -8.93 -5.03
CA MET A 71 16.83 -9.10 -6.26
C MET A 71 17.72 -9.52 -7.43
N ASP A 72 18.93 -8.96 -7.53
CA ASP A 72 19.94 -9.39 -8.50
C ASP A 72 20.40 -10.83 -8.26
N ASP A 73 20.60 -11.22 -7.00
CA ASP A 73 20.95 -12.61 -6.64
C ASP A 73 19.83 -13.60 -6.99
N LEU A 74 18.56 -13.22 -6.81
CA LEU A 74 17.40 -14.02 -7.25
C LEU A 74 17.40 -14.24 -8.76
N LEU A 75 17.70 -13.21 -9.56
CA LEU A 75 17.78 -13.31 -11.01
C LEU A 75 18.97 -14.17 -11.44
N ASN A 76 20.11 -14.06 -10.76
CA ASN A 76 21.29 -14.90 -11.01
C ASN A 76 21.00 -16.38 -10.72
N LEU A 77 20.29 -16.69 -9.63
CA LEU A 77 19.86 -18.06 -9.33
C LEU A 77 18.88 -18.61 -10.36
N GLU A 78 17.94 -17.79 -10.84
CA GLU A 78 17.03 -18.16 -11.94
C GLU A 78 17.82 -18.50 -13.21
N GLN A 79 18.80 -17.66 -13.58
CA GLN A 79 19.66 -17.91 -14.74
C GLN A 79 20.47 -19.19 -14.58
N ARG A 80 21.06 -19.44 -13.40
CA ARG A 80 21.80 -20.68 -13.12
C ARG A 80 20.91 -21.92 -13.16
N LEU A 81 19.66 -21.83 -12.71
CA LEU A 81 18.68 -22.90 -12.82
C LEU A 81 18.29 -23.16 -14.29
N LEU A 82 18.10 -22.10 -15.07
CA LEU A 82 17.86 -22.19 -16.52
C LEU A 82 19.02 -22.88 -17.23
N ASP A 83 20.26 -22.49 -16.93
CA ASP A 83 21.47 -23.07 -17.53
C ASP A 83 21.58 -24.56 -17.22
N ILE A 84 21.30 -24.97 -15.98
CA ILE A 84 21.28 -26.39 -15.58
C ILE A 84 20.21 -27.16 -16.33
N VAL A 85 18.99 -26.61 -16.45
CA VAL A 85 17.91 -27.25 -17.20
C VAL A 85 18.29 -27.39 -18.68
N ALA A 86 18.80 -26.32 -19.29
CA ALA A 86 19.26 -26.34 -20.68
C ALA A 86 20.40 -27.35 -20.90
N GLU A 87 21.36 -27.45 -19.97
CA GLU A 87 22.45 -28.42 -20.01
C GLU A 87 21.91 -29.86 -19.89
N THR A 88 20.92 -30.10 -19.04
CA THR A 88 20.30 -31.43 -18.91
C THR A 88 19.51 -31.83 -20.16
N GLU A 89 18.84 -30.89 -20.82
CA GLU A 89 18.14 -31.13 -22.09
C GLU A 89 19.11 -31.38 -23.24
N ALA A 90 20.19 -30.60 -23.32
CA ALA A 90 21.26 -30.80 -24.32
C ALA A 90 21.99 -32.14 -24.11
N LYS A 91 22.26 -32.53 -22.86
CA LYS A 91 22.86 -33.85 -22.57
C LYS A 91 21.90 -35.00 -22.87
N ALA A 92 20.60 -34.80 -22.67
CA ALA A 92 19.60 -35.79 -23.03
C ALA A 92 19.44 -35.94 -24.55
N SER A 93 19.62 -34.87 -25.33
CA SER A 93 19.58 -34.93 -26.81
C SER A 93 20.85 -35.56 -27.40
N MET A 94 22.02 -35.35 -26.79
CA MET A 94 23.29 -35.97 -27.24
C MET A 94 23.41 -37.46 -26.87
N SER A 95 22.69 -37.92 -25.84
CA SER A 95 22.75 -39.31 -25.37
C SER A 95 22.03 -40.32 -26.28
N ASP A 96 21.30 -39.87 -27.30
CA ASP A 96 20.56 -40.72 -28.25
C ASP A 96 21.48 -41.32 -29.34
N ASP A 97 22.69 -40.76 -29.56
CA ASP A 97 23.51 -41.04 -30.74
C ASP A 97 24.58 -42.15 -30.59
N GLY A 98 24.79 -42.79 -29.42
CA GLY A 98 25.96 -43.68 -29.29
C GLY A 98 26.04 -44.78 -28.23
N GLU A 99 25.22 -44.83 -27.18
CA GLU A 99 25.43 -45.79 -26.07
C GLU A 99 24.15 -46.53 -25.65
N SER A 100 23.61 -47.34 -26.56
CA SER A 100 22.54 -48.30 -26.27
C SER A 100 23.07 -49.55 -25.54
N TRP A 101 23.81 -49.41 -24.44
CA TRP A 101 24.22 -50.57 -23.62
C TRP A 101 23.18 -50.96 -22.55
N THR A 102 22.10 -50.18 -22.41
CA THR A 102 20.95 -50.52 -21.56
C THR A 102 19.76 -50.85 -22.45
N LEU A 103 19.38 -52.13 -22.51
CA LEU A 103 18.14 -52.62 -23.12
C LEU A 103 16.93 -51.93 -22.47
N MET A 104 16.57 -50.76 -22.98
CA MET A 104 15.38 -50.02 -22.58
C MET A 104 14.39 -50.07 -23.75
N PRO A 105 13.09 -50.34 -23.51
CA PRO A 105 12.07 -50.29 -24.54
C PRO A 105 12.10 -48.94 -25.26
N ARG A 106 12.03 -48.96 -26.60
CA ARG A 106 12.12 -47.77 -27.47
C ARG A 106 11.09 -46.67 -27.15
N SER A 107 9.96 -47.02 -26.55
CA SER A 107 8.94 -46.07 -26.08
C SER A 107 9.36 -45.24 -24.86
N TRP A 108 10.44 -45.62 -24.16
CA TRP A 108 10.93 -45.00 -22.94
C TRP A 108 12.31 -44.34 -23.07
N SER A 109 12.96 -44.46 -24.24
CA SER A 109 14.29 -43.89 -24.50
C SER A 109 14.33 -42.39 -24.19
N GLY A 110 13.36 -41.60 -24.70
CA GLY A 110 13.38 -40.13 -24.55
C GLY A 110 13.08 -39.57 -23.14
N ARG A 111 12.44 -40.34 -22.25
CA ARG A 111 12.15 -39.89 -20.87
C ARG A 111 13.28 -40.28 -19.92
N THR A 112 13.80 -41.49 -20.08
CA THR A 112 14.86 -42.02 -19.22
C THR A 112 16.23 -41.37 -19.47
N THR A 113 16.51 -40.85 -20.66
CA THR A 113 17.74 -40.09 -20.95
C THR A 113 17.80 -38.77 -20.18
N VAL A 114 16.67 -38.05 -20.10
CA VAL A 114 16.53 -36.84 -19.29
C VAL A 114 16.68 -37.16 -17.81
N ALA A 115 16.01 -38.21 -17.31
CA ALA A 115 16.17 -38.67 -15.93
C ALA A 115 17.63 -38.98 -15.58
N MET A 116 18.36 -39.64 -16.47
CA MET A 116 19.76 -40.01 -16.26
C MET A 116 20.70 -38.80 -16.26
N ALA A 117 20.47 -37.82 -17.15
CA ALA A 117 21.19 -36.55 -17.14
C ALA A 117 20.87 -35.71 -15.89
N TRP A 118 19.60 -35.69 -15.48
CA TRP A 118 19.10 -34.98 -14.30
C TRP A 118 19.69 -35.53 -13.01
N LEU A 119 19.80 -36.86 -12.86
CA LEU A 119 20.33 -37.50 -11.63
C LEU A 119 21.69 -36.95 -11.17
N ARG A 120 22.55 -36.52 -12.10
CA ARG A 120 23.87 -35.96 -11.79
C ARG A 120 23.82 -34.53 -11.26
N VAL A 121 22.83 -33.74 -11.69
CA VAL A 121 22.71 -32.30 -11.34
C VAL A 121 21.57 -32.04 -10.34
N ARG A 122 20.73 -33.04 -10.08
CA ARG A 122 19.54 -33.00 -9.22
C ARG A 122 19.79 -32.35 -7.87
N THR A 123 20.80 -32.77 -7.12
CA THR A 123 21.06 -32.23 -5.77
C THR A 123 21.41 -30.75 -5.82
N LYS A 124 22.22 -30.34 -6.80
CA LYS A 124 22.57 -28.93 -7.04
C LYS A 124 21.33 -28.13 -7.44
N ALA A 125 20.52 -28.64 -8.35
CA ALA A 125 19.31 -27.95 -8.81
C ALA A 125 18.28 -27.79 -7.68
N LEU A 126 18.03 -28.83 -6.90
CA LEU A 126 17.11 -28.78 -5.75
C LEU A 126 17.62 -27.85 -4.65
N GLU A 127 18.93 -27.76 -4.43
CA GLU A 127 19.50 -26.81 -3.47
C GLU A 127 19.37 -25.37 -3.97
N LEU A 128 19.60 -25.10 -5.26
CA LEU A 128 19.37 -23.77 -5.86
C LEU A 128 17.90 -23.35 -5.77
N VAL A 129 16.97 -24.29 -6.00
CA VAL A 129 15.53 -24.06 -5.78
C VAL A 129 15.27 -23.70 -4.32
N ARG A 130 15.84 -24.43 -3.36
CA ARG A 130 15.67 -24.15 -1.93
C ARG A 130 16.29 -22.82 -1.51
N GLN A 131 17.45 -22.47 -2.06
CA GLN A 131 18.08 -21.16 -1.88
C GLN A 131 17.17 -20.04 -2.39
N ARG A 132 16.58 -20.24 -3.58
CA ARG A 132 15.64 -19.27 -4.16
C ARG A 132 14.41 -19.08 -3.27
N GLU A 133 13.76 -20.15 -2.82
CA GLU A 133 12.61 -20.05 -1.91
C GLU A 133 12.96 -19.30 -0.61
N GLY A 134 14.16 -19.55 -0.06
CA GLY A 134 14.65 -18.82 1.11
C GLY A 134 14.89 -17.34 0.84
N LEU A 135 15.40 -16.98 -0.35
CA LEU A 135 15.60 -15.58 -0.74
C LEU A 135 14.27 -14.88 -1.03
N THR A 136 13.33 -15.54 -1.71
CA THR A 136 11.97 -15.00 -1.92
C THR A 136 11.30 -14.62 -0.61
N ALA A 137 11.38 -15.48 0.42
CA ALA A 137 10.84 -15.18 1.74
C ALA A 137 11.51 -13.93 2.38
N ARG A 138 12.83 -13.78 2.21
CA ARG A 138 13.56 -12.60 2.70
C ARG A 138 13.18 -11.34 1.93
N VAL A 139 13.01 -11.42 0.61
CA VAL A 139 12.54 -10.29 -0.22
C VAL A 139 11.17 -9.83 0.23
N GLN A 140 10.23 -10.76 0.42
CA GLN A 140 8.88 -10.43 0.91
C GLN A 140 8.94 -9.78 2.30
N PHE A 141 9.75 -10.32 3.21
CA PHE A 141 9.95 -9.71 4.53
C PHE A 141 10.53 -8.29 4.42
N MET A 142 11.54 -8.10 3.58
CA MET A 142 12.18 -6.81 3.37
C MET A 142 11.22 -5.80 2.76
N GLN A 143 10.42 -6.20 1.76
CA GLN A 143 9.33 -5.37 1.21
C GLN A 143 8.35 -4.96 2.29
N MET A 144 7.87 -5.92 3.09
CA MET A 144 6.95 -5.64 4.18
C MET A 144 7.57 -4.68 5.21
N SER A 145 8.85 -4.83 5.53
CA SER A 145 9.57 -3.95 6.46
C SER A 145 9.75 -2.53 5.91
N MET A 146 10.06 -2.38 4.61
CA MET A 146 10.17 -1.08 3.95
C MET A 146 8.82 -0.37 3.91
N ILE A 147 7.76 -1.10 3.56
CA ILE A 147 6.39 -0.58 3.56
C ILE A 147 5.97 -0.19 4.99
N SER A 148 6.27 -1.02 5.98
CA SER A 148 5.93 -0.76 7.39
C SER A 148 6.68 0.45 7.96
N SER A 149 7.98 0.60 7.68
CA SER A 149 8.75 1.78 8.09
C SER A 149 8.15 3.06 7.52
N ARG A 150 7.74 3.03 6.24
CA ARG A 150 7.10 4.17 5.59
C ARG A 150 5.71 4.46 6.14
N LEU A 151 4.93 3.41 6.40
CA LEU A 151 3.62 3.55 7.02
C LEU A 151 3.74 4.23 8.39
N ARG A 152 4.75 3.84 9.17
CA ARG A 152 5.06 4.45 10.48
C ARG A 152 5.47 5.91 10.35
N ASP A 153 6.28 6.27 9.35
CA ASP A 153 6.65 7.67 9.11
C ASP A 153 5.45 8.52 8.69
N LEU A 154 4.58 7.99 7.83
CA LEU A 154 3.33 8.66 7.44
C LEU A 154 2.35 8.79 8.61
N GLU A 155 2.25 7.76 9.46
CA GLU A 155 1.46 7.80 10.69
C GLU A 155 1.98 8.89 11.63
N SER A 156 3.30 8.99 11.81
CA SER A 156 3.90 10.04 12.65
C SER A 156 3.64 11.45 12.12
N ARG A 157 3.72 11.65 10.80
CA ARG A 157 3.44 12.95 10.16
C ARG A 157 1.97 13.31 10.25
N THR A 158 1.08 12.34 10.13
CA THR A 158 -0.37 12.52 10.27
C THR A 158 -0.71 12.90 11.70
N LYS A 159 -0.16 12.15 12.67
CA LYS A 159 -0.32 12.43 14.10
C LYS A 159 0.23 13.80 14.49
N TRP A 160 1.37 14.21 13.94
CA TRP A 160 1.92 15.54 14.17
C TRP A 160 1.04 16.65 13.57
N ARG A 161 0.44 16.42 12.40
CA ARG A 161 -0.51 17.35 11.79
C ARG A 161 -1.77 17.49 12.64
N GLU A 162 -2.28 16.38 13.17
CA GLU A 162 -3.42 16.35 14.09
C GLU A 162 -3.10 17.14 15.37
N MET A 163 -1.97 16.87 16.02
CA MET A 163 -1.53 17.63 17.20
C MET A 163 -1.39 19.12 16.93
N LYS A 164 -0.86 19.50 15.76
CA LYS A 164 -0.78 20.91 15.36
C LYS A 164 -2.14 21.55 15.13
N MET A 165 -3.07 20.80 14.55
CA MET A 165 -4.45 21.25 14.37
C MET A 165 -5.12 21.46 15.73
N ASP A 166 -4.94 20.51 16.67
CA ASP A 166 -5.44 20.63 18.04
C ASP A 166 -4.83 21.81 18.80
N GLU A 167 -3.53 22.06 18.61
CA GLU A 167 -2.89 23.24 19.21
C GLU A 167 -3.45 24.53 18.60
N SER A 168 -3.69 24.54 17.28
CA SER A 168 -4.27 25.69 16.60
C SER A 168 -5.73 25.95 16.99
N SER A 169 -6.53 24.90 17.23
CA SER A 169 -7.91 25.02 17.67
C SER A 169 -7.99 25.60 19.08
N ARG A 170 -7.17 25.11 20.02
CA ARG A 170 -7.08 25.68 21.38
C ARG A 170 -6.68 27.15 21.38
N LYS A 171 -5.75 27.55 20.50
CA LYS A 171 -5.39 28.97 20.32
C LYS A 171 -6.57 29.78 19.80
N LEU A 172 -7.31 29.26 18.82
CA LEU A 172 -8.50 29.92 18.30
C LEU A 172 -9.59 30.07 19.37
N GLU A 173 -9.85 29.01 20.15
CA GLU A 173 -10.79 29.06 21.27
C GLU A 173 -10.41 30.12 22.30
N SER A 174 -9.13 30.22 22.65
CA SER A 174 -8.65 31.26 23.57
C SER A 174 -8.84 32.68 23.03
N LEU A 175 -8.69 32.87 21.71
CA LEU A 175 -8.95 34.15 21.05
C LEU A 175 -10.45 34.48 21.00
N VAL A 176 -11.29 33.49 20.73
CA VAL A 176 -12.75 33.64 20.73
C VAL A 176 -13.24 34.01 22.13
N GLU A 177 -12.75 33.35 23.17
CA GLU A 177 -13.10 33.67 24.55
C GLU A 177 -12.63 35.08 24.93
N SER A 178 -11.41 35.45 24.55
CA SER A 178 -10.91 36.82 24.75
C SER A 178 -11.74 37.88 24.03
N GLN A 179 -12.16 37.62 22.80
CA GLN A 179 -13.06 38.51 22.06
C GLN A 179 -14.43 38.58 22.72
N ARG A 180 -14.99 37.45 23.17
CA ARG A 180 -16.26 37.37 23.89
C ARG A 180 -16.24 38.20 25.17
N ASP A 181 -15.20 38.07 25.98
CA ASP A 181 -15.00 38.88 27.19
C ASP A 181 -14.97 40.38 26.88
N ARG A 182 -14.27 40.75 25.80
CA ARG A 182 -14.17 42.15 25.38
C ARG A 182 -15.52 42.70 24.91
N ILE A 183 -16.30 41.89 24.20
CA ILE A 183 -17.67 42.23 23.80
C ILE A 183 -18.52 42.44 25.06
N HIS A 184 -18.50 41.52 26.02
CA HIS A 184 -19.27 41.67 27.27
C HIS A 184 -18.87 42.93 28.06
N ARG A 185 -17.58 43.27 28.11
CA ARG A 185 -17.13 44.54 28.73
C ARG A 185 -17.67 45.77 28.01
N LEU A 186 -17.71 45.75 26.67
CA LEU A 186 -18.28 46.83 25.87
C LEU A 186 -19.80 46.92 26.06
N GLU A 187 -20.51 45.80 26.08
CA GLU A 187 -21.94 45.72 26.39
C GLU A 187 -22.25 46.31 27.77
N ASP A 188 -21.44 45.99 28.78
CA ASP A 188 -21.61 46.55 30.13
C ASP A 188 -21.36 48.05 30.18
N LEU A 189 -20.38 48.55 29.42
CA LEU A 189 -20.13 49.99 29.31
C LEU A 189 -21.30 50.70 28.64
N VAL A 190 -21.83 50.14 27.55
CA VAL A 190 -23.01 50.67 26.85
C VAL A 190 -24.21 50.65 27.79
N LYS A 191 -24.52 49.52 28.44
CA LYS A 191 -25.62 49.41 29.42
C LYS A 191 -25.50 50.44 30.53
N ARG A 192 -24.30 50.67 31.07
CA ARG A 192 -24.04 51.70 32.08
C ARG A 192 -24.27 53.11 31.54
N TRP A 193 -23.82 53.40 30.33
CA TRP A 193 -24.06 54.68 29.66
C TRP A 193 -25.55 54.93 29.45
N THR A 194 -26.25 53.97 28.84
CA THR A 194 -27.70 54.07 28.60
C THR A 194 -28.48 54.23 29.91
N ARG A 195 -28.14 53.49 30.96
CA ARG A 195 -28.77 53.64 32.29
C ARG A 195 -28.48 55.01 32.91
N ARG A 196 -27.29 55.59 32.69
CA ARG A 196 -26.92 56.93 33.17
C ARG A 196 -27.64 58.03 32.38
N ASP A 197 -27.81 57.86 31.07
CA ASP A 197 -28.58 58.78 30.25
C ASP A 197 -30.08 58.73 30.61
N HIS A 198 -30.64 57.54 30.88
CA HIS A 198 -32.03 57.41 31.31
C HIS A 198 -32.28 57.97 32.73
N SER A 199 -31.29 57.90 33.62
CA SER A 199 -31.38 58.54 34.95
C SER A 199 -31.07 60.04 34.91
N GLY A 200 -30.23 60.50 33.97
CA GLY A 200 -30.03 61.91 33.65
C GLY A 200 -31.27 62.54 33.02
N LEU A 201 -31.95 61.83 32.13
CA LEU A 201 -33.25 62.19 31.58
C LEU A 201 -34.34 62.17 32.66
N SER A 202 -34.44 61.14 33.51
CA SER A 202 -35.41 61.13 34.62
C SER A 202 -35.15 62.22 35.68
N ARG A 203 -33.88 62.62 35.90
CA ARG A 203 -33.52 63.77 36.75
C ARG A 203 -33.75 65.12 36.07
N ALA A 204 -33.58 65.21 34.75
CA ALA A 204 -33.91 66.39 33.97
C ALA A 204 -35.43 66.53 33.77
N GLU A 205 -36.17 65.43 33.72
CA GLU A 205 -37.63 65.37 33.59
C GLU A 205 -38.32 65.63 34.93
N THR A 206 -37.70 65.31 36.06
CA THR A 206 -38.14 65.81 37.39
C THR A 206 -37.83 67.29 37.62
N LEU A 207 -36.90 67.88 36.86
CA LEU A 207 -36.66 69.33 36.83
C LEU A 207 -37.46 70.06 35.72
N ALA A 208 -37.85 69.36 34.65
CA ALA A 208 -38.69 69.88 33.57
C ALA A 208 -40.19 69.65 33.84
N GLY A 209 -40.56 68.77 34.77
CA GLY A 209 -41.94 68.53 35.20
C GLY A 209 -42.58 69.66 36.01
N LEU A 210 -41.89 70.81 36.15
CA LEU A 210 -42.43 72.02 36.78
C LEU A 210 -42.65 73.19 35.81
N GLU A 211 -42.51 73.00 34.50
CA GLU A 211 -43.01 73.99 33.54
C GLU A 211 -43.75 73.35 32.37
N ILE A 212 -44.99 73.84 32.24
CA ILE A 212 -45.82 73.89 31.04
C ILE A 212 -46.66 72.64 30.76
N GLY A 213 -47.92 72.76 31.15
CA GLY A 213 -49.01 71.92 30.68
C GLY A 213 -49.61 72.40 29.35
N SER A 214 -50.51 71.56 28.82
CA SER A 214 -51.44 71.80 27.70
C SER A 214 -50.78 71.93 26.31
N SER A 215 -51.18 71.28 25.22
CA SER A 215 -52.48 70.67 24.86
C SER A 215 -52.38 69.74 23.62
N GLU A 216 -53.37 68.85 23.49
CA GLU A 216 -54.01 68.28 22.29
C GLU A 216 -53.24 67.55 21.16
N ALA A 217 -53.44 66.21 21.16
CA ALA A 217 -54.17 65.43 20.17
C ALA A 217 -54.09 65.79 18.67
N ASN A 218 -53.62 64.82 17.85
CA ASN A 218 -54.54 64.24 16.85
C ASN A 218 -54.17 62.83 16.36
N LYS A 219 -55.24 62.16 15.95
CA LYS A 219 -55.53 60.76 15.59
C LYS A 219 -54.73 60.18 14.40
N VAL A 220 -54.29 58.90 14.49
CA VAL A 220 -54.89 57.63 13.94
C VAL A 220 -54.42 57.31 12.50
N VAL A 221 -53.91 56.10 12.29
CA VAL A 221 -54.53 55.01 11.51
C VAL A 221 -53.60 53.77 11.55
N GLU A 222 -54.21 52.66 11.91
CA GLU A 222 -53.72 51.28 11.92
C GLU A 222 -53.41 50.77 10.49
N ASP A 223 -52.56 49.76 10.32
CA ASP A 223 -53.07 48.38 10.24
C ASP A 223 -52.03 47.40 9.65
N ASP A 224 -51.98 46.24 10.32
CA ASP A 224 -51.71 44.87 9.90
C ASP A 224 -50.61 44.45 8.91
N GLY A 225 -50.07 43.27 9.22
CA GLY A 225 -49.79 42.30 8.15
C GLY A 225 -48.51 41.49 8.30
N LEU A 226 -48.58 40.48 9.16
CA LEU A 226 -47.94 39.16 9.07
C LEU A 226 -47.44 38.76 7.64
N VAL A 227 -46.32 38.03 7.59
CA VAL A 227 -46.08 36.77 6.83
C VAL A 227 -44.59 36.63 6.43
N THR A 228 -43.88 35.73 7.11
CA THR A 228 -42.92 34.81 6.46
C THR A 228 -43.75 33.70 5.78
N PRO A 229 -43.41 33.19 4.57
CA PRO A 229 -42.42 32.11 4.53
C PRO A 229 -41.64 31.96 3.19
N THR A 230 -40.57 31.15 3.31
CA THR A 230 -40.06 30.16 2.32
C THR A 230 -39.74 30.57 0.88
N GLY A 231 -38.52 30.22 0.47
CA GLY A 231 -38.41 29.20 -0.57
C GLY A 231 -37.58 29.55 -1.82
N SER A 232 -36.57 28.69 -2.04
CA SER A 232 -36.09 28.18 -3.32
C SER A 232 -35.09 28.98 -4.18
N GLU A 233 -33.91 28.35 -4.31
CA GLU A 233 -33.30 27.95 -5.60
C GLU A 233 -32.72 29.04 -6.51
N ASN A 234 -31.39 29.04 -6.71
CA ASN A 234 -30.78 28.23 -7.78
C ASN A 234 -29.27 28.45 -7.98
N ALA A 235 -28.66 27.37 -8.51
CA ALA A 235 -27.55 27.34 -9.47
C ALA A 235 -26.10 27.48 -8.97
N THR A 236 -25.57 26.33 -8.55
CA THR A 236 -24.44 25.65 -9.21
C THR A 236 -23.79 26.39 -10.40
N LEU A 237 -22.52 26.78 -10.27
CA LEU A 237 -21.70 27.15 -11.42
C LEU A 237 -20.35 26.42 -11.35
N SER A 238 -20.36 25.26 -12.01
CA SER A 238 -19.19 24.51 -12.42
C SER A 238 -18.55 25.22 -13.62
N ARG A 239 -17.26 25.55 -13.55
CA ARG A 239 -16.47 25.94 -14.74
C ARG A 239 -15.03 25.41 -14.67
N ARG A 240 -14.90 24.16 -15.12
CA ARG A 240 -14.08 23.70 -16.27
C ARG A 240 -12.77 24.46 -16.60
N SER A 241 -11.66 23.72 -16.43
CA SER A 241 -10.65 23.37 -17.46
C SER A 241 -9.47 24.30 -17.80
N SER A 242 -8.34 23.58 -17.92
CA SER A 242 -7.21 23.68 -18.87
C SER A 242 -6.14 24.75 -18.68
N LYS A 243 -4.90 24.26 -18.53
CA LYS A 243 -3.76 24.42 -19.47
C LYS A 243 -2.43 24.06 -18.76
N PRO A 244 -1.33 23.92 -19.50
CA PRO A 244 -1.09 23.18 -20.73
C PRO A 244 -0.14 21.98 -20.50
#